data_AF-A0A1F9RHN5-F1
#
_entry.id   AF-A0A1F9RHN5-F1
#
_cell.length_a   1.000
_cell.length_b   1.000
_cell.length_c   1.000
_cell.angle_alpha   90.00
_cell.angle_beta   90.00
_cell.angle_gamma   90.00
#
_symmetry.space_group_name_H-M   'P 1'
#
loop_
_entity.id
_entity.type
_entity.pdbx_description
1 polymer ?
#
loop_
_entity_poly.entity_id
_entity_poly.type
_entity_poly.pdbx_seq_one_letter_code
_entity_poly.pdbx_strand_id
1 'polypeptide(L)'
;MKKLVLLPAFLLALALAAAAGEFKDKGDTIAVDFPAGWNAGKSDDPAVTLKLEKNKSFFEFAKQDSELGDYYLKARVKEQVDSLRSRGNSLSGDVNQVSLHGVSTAYYTSYESMGSQVYIAFFTYNGASYAVSASGMAEGDFRGVMSSLRKPGEVIVLPKPKKIKVVKRRKTKEEKEEDDFAAGIFKDGEAGVAASSAAVEGSTVTLAELPVSTETVAAVEASSAAAVNAAEGFVAGLARKREEGLPPYLPRKPLSLLLWASVIGLWVAGSFAARSVASGYQNPKLPPPPAEVPPDFFFPFIISKIPTPKDVTYNILTRQKQFLLAEYPHEHALYLFGGVYGCLFFHVGWSLLAFMGKGDLPVNLLLAVPLLGRALASLPEIFFIIPAIMGAAMYFTKPRSLDLYDAQSTLMMQVTPFESYGLIRDGAGKEVARLVRKGGFFDRRWEFVDTDNLVVFQVRDDHPRSRLPRMLFGHLGGALTTHYGIFAQERRAGFVFLDPSSNNRFQLHMDYAFARLGHPAQILAAVLYIASRERDTVYPSF
;
A
#
# COMPACT_ATOMS: atom_id res chain seq x y z
N MET A 1 -73.02 -23.75 -39.63
CA MET A 1 -72.35 -25.02 -39.23
C MET A 1 -70.97 -25.10 -39.84
N LYS A 2 -70.01 -25.81 -39.21
CA LYS A 2 -68.63 -26.10 -39.70
C LYS A 2 -67.76 -24.83 -39.90
N LYS A 3 -66.72 -24.57 -39.12
CA LYS A 3 -65.43 -25.28 -38.99
C LYS A 3 -64.68 -25.42 -40.33
N LEU A 4 -63.60 -24.66 -40.50
CA LEU A 4 -62.26 -25.20 -40.23
C LEU A 4 -61.33 -24.10 -39.69
N VAL A 5 -60.44 -24.43 -38.75
CA VAL A 5 -59.40 -23.52 -38.21
C VAL A 5 -58.06 -24.14 -38.56
N LEU A 6 -57.26 -23.44 -39.38
CA LEU A 6 -56.03 -24.02 -39.96
C LEU A 6 -54.91 -22.97 -40.13
N LEU A 7 -54.61 -22.18 -39.08
CA LEU A 7 -53.50 -21.21 -39.10
C LEU A 7 -52.54 -21.15 -37.88
N PRO A 8 -52.73 -21.84 -36.73
CA PRO A 8 -51.73 -21.76 -35.64
C PRO A 8 -50.59 -22.80 -35.77
N ALA A 9 -50.75 -23.84 -36.58
CA ALA A 9 -49.83 -24.98 -36.60
C ALA A 9 -48.46 -24.67 -37.25
N PHE A 10 -48.42 -23.84 -38.29
CA PHE A 10 -47.19 -23.60 -39.06
C PHE A 10 -46.21 -22.64 -38.35
N LEU A 11 -46.71 -21.70 -37.55
CA LEU A 11 -45.89 -20.82 -36.73
C LEU A 11 -45.30 -21.51 -35.49
N LEU A 12 -45.88 -22.63 -35.02
CA LEU A 12 -45.29 -23.44 -33.96
C LEU A 12 -44.16 -24.38 -34.46
N ALA A 13 -44.12 -24.68 -35.76
CA ALA A 13 -43.13 -25.57 -36.35
C ALA A 13 -41.78 -24.89 -36.64
N LEU A 14 -41.74 -23.56 -36.72
CA LEU A 14 -40.52 -22.77 -36.97
C LEU A 14 -39.64 -22.55 -35.73
N ALA A 15 -40.08 -23.00 -34.54
CA ALA A 15 -39.26 -23.11 -33.34
C ALA A 15 -38.42 -24.42 -33.31
N LEU A 16 -38.10 -24.98 -34.49
CA LEU A 16 -37.36 -26.22 -34.64
C LEU A 16 -35.87 -26.01 -34.30
N ALA A 17 -35.50 -26.42 -33.09
CA ALA A 17 -34.16 -26.77 -32.66
C ALA A 17 -33.02 -25.91 -33.23
N ALA A 18 -32.83 -24.72 -32.66
CA ALA A 18 -31.51 -24.08 -32.65
C ALA A 18 -30.56 -24.98 -31.84
N ALA A 19 -29.94 -25.96 -32.50
CA ALA A 19 -29.03 -26.90 -31.86
C ALA A 19 -27.89 -26.13 -31.19
N ALA A 20 -27.79 -26.28 -29.87
CA ALA A 20 -26.69 -25.72 -29.12
C ALA A 20 -25.42 -26.55 -29.40
N GLY A 21 -24.31 -25.87 -29.69
CA GLY A 21 -23.02 -26.52 -29.81
C GLY A 21 -22.37 -26.64 -28.44
N GLU A 22 -21.95 -27.84 -28.05
CA GLU A 22 -21.01 -28.02 -26.94
C GLU A 22 -19.62 -27.58 -27.43
N PHE A 23 -19.11 -26.50 -26.87
CA PHE A 23 -17.73 -26.03 -27.10
C PHE A 23 -16.87 -26.38 -25.88
N LYS A 24 -15.65 -26.84 -26.15
CA LYS A 24 -14.68 -27.26 -25.14
C LYS A 24 -13.44 -26.40 -25.18
N ASP A 25 -12.78 -26.21 -24.05
CA ASP A 25 -11.52 -25.49 -23.97
C ASP A 25 -10.32 -26.33 -24.43
N LYS A 26 -9.19 -25.66 -24.70
CA LYS A 26 -7.89 -26.25 -25.08
C LYS A 26 -7.39 -27.36 -24.14
N GLY A 27 -7.91 -27.48 -22.91
CA GLY A 27 -7.52 -28.49 -21.92
C GLY A 27 -8.58 -29.56 -21.61
N ASP A 28 -9.74 -29.59 -22.29
CA ASP A 28 -10.88 -30.47 -21.95
C ASP A 28 -11.30 -30.38 -20.45
N THR A 29 -11.15 -29.20 -19.84
CA THR A 29 -11.47 -28.92 -18.42
C THR A 29 -12.88 -28.38 -18.21
N ILE A 30 -13.43 -27.68 -19.21
CA ILE A 30 -14.76 -27.10 -19.25
C ILE A 30 -15.43 -27.37 -20.61
N ALA A 31 -16.73 -27.65 -20.56
CA ALA A 31 -17.60 -27.66 -21.73
C ALA A 31 -18.77 -26.71 -21.48
N VAL A 32 -19.19 -25.98 -22.53
CA VAL A 32 -20.20 -24.92 -22.45
C VAL A 32 -21.09 -24.96 -23.70
N ASP A 33 -22.40 -24.84 -23.53
CA ASP A 33 -23.35 -24.79 -24.63
C ASP A 33 -23.52 -23.35 -25.15
N PHE A 34 -23.39 -23.17 -26.47
CA PHE A 34 -23.70 -21.90 -27.13
C PHE A 34 -24.84 -22.07 -28.14
N PRO A 35 -25.71 -21.05 -28.31
CA PRO A 35 -26.75 -21.08 -29.33
C PRO A 35 -26.17 -21.15 -30.74
N ALA A 36 -26.96 -21.59 -31.73
CA ALA A 36 -26.49 -21.80 -33.09
C ALA A 36 -25.78 -20.57 -33.72
N GLY A 37 -24.72 -20.82 -34.50
CA GLY A 37 -24.00 -19.81 -35.27
C GLY A 37 -22.87 -19.08 -34.54
N TRP A 38 -22.41 -19.58 -33.39
CA TRP A 38 -21.09 -19.26 -32.83
C TRP A 38 -20.04 -20.22 -33.39
N ASN A 39 -18.81 -19.75 -33.58
CA ASN A 39 -17.67 -20.56 -34.05
C ASN A 39 -16.46 -20.40 -33.12
N ALA A 40 -15.55 -21.37 -33.11
CA ALA A 40 -14.29 -21.26 -32.36
C ALA A 40 -13.33 -20.25 -33.03
N GLY A 41 -13.00 -19.18 -32.30
CA GLY A 41 -12.04 -18.17 -32.71
C GLY A 41 -10.62 -18.52 -32.28
N LYS A 42 -9.64 -17.73 -32.74
CA LYS A 42 -8.26 -17.78 -32.24
C LYS A 42 -7.98 -16.58 -31.34
N SER A 43 -7.14 -16.79 -30.34
CA SER A 43 -6.57 -15.74 -29.49
C SER A 43 -5.08 -15.96 -29.38
N ASP A 44 -4.32 -14.87 -29.45
CA ASP A 44 -2.86 -14.86 -29.36
C ASP A 44 -2.37 -14.87 -27.91
N ASP A 45 -3.27 -14.60 -26.95
CA ASP A 45 -3.01 -14.70 -25.51
C ASP A 45 -2.92 -16.19 -25.06
N PRO A 46 -1.80 -16.63 -24.47
CA PRO A 46 -1.64 -18.01 -23.99
C PRO A 46 -2.56 -18.36 -22.81
N ALA A 47 -3.07 -17.38 -22.05
CA ALA A 47 -4.01 -17.61 -20.95
C ALA A 47 -5.42 -17.97 -21.44
N VAL A 48 -5.77 -17.64 -22.68
CA VAL A 48 -7.10 -17.90 -23.25
C VAL A 48 -7.26 -19.39 -23.59
N THR A 49 -8.12 -20.08 -22.85
CA THR A 49 -8.38 -21.52 -23.02
C THR A 49 -9.51 -21.79 -24.02
N LEU A 50 -10.49 -20.87 -24.15
CA LEU A 50 -11.57 -20.96 -25.14
C LEU A 50 -11.95 -19.55 -25.60
N LYS A 51 -12.04 -19.34 -26.92
CA LYS A 51 -12.59 -18.13 -27.53
C LYS A 51 -13.60 -18.50 -28.60
N LEU A 52 -14.78 -17.89 -28.55
CA LEU A 52 -15.86 -18.08 -29.51
C LEU A 52 -16.25 -16.73 -30.11
N GLU A 53 -16.60 -16.74 -31.40
CA GLU A 53 -16.89 -15.52 -32.17
C GLU A 53 -18.16 -15.70 -33.02
N LYS A 54 -18.93 -14.61 -33.15
CA LYS A 54 -20.15 -14.52 -33.95
C LYS A 54 -20.32 -13.09 -34.50
N ASN A 55 -19.94 -12.89 -35.76
CA ASN A 55 -19.88 -11.57 -36.42
C ASN A 55 -18.96 -10.59 -35.66
N LYS A 56 -19.52 -9.63 -34.90
CA LYS A 56 -18.77 -8.70 -34.03
C LYS A 56 -18.85 -9.08 -32.54
N SER A 57 -19.69 -10.05 -32.20
CA SER A 57 -19.84 -10.57 -30.84
C SER A 57 -18.74 -11.60 -30.55
N PHE A 58 -18.22 -11.59 -29.33
CA PHE A 58 -17.21 -12.55 -28.88
C PHE A 58 -17.54 -13.05 -27.46
N PHE A 59 -16.98 -14.21 -27.10
CA PHE A 59 -17.03 -14.78 -25.76
C PHE A 59 -15.71 -15.51 -25.49
N GLU A 60 -15.01 -15.14 -24.43
CA GLU A 60 -13.63 -15.56 -24.19
C GLU A 60 -13.44 -15.99 -22.72
N PHE A 61 -12.82 -17.15 -22.52
CA PHE A 61 -12.42 -17.70 -21.24
C PHE A 61 -10.90 -17.65 -21.11
N ALA A 62 -10.40 -16.89 -20.15
CA ALA A 62 -8.98 -16.82 -19.80
C ALA A 62 -8.73 -17.46 -18.43
N LYS A 63 -7.88 -18.49 -18.38
CA LYS A 63 -7.48 -19.14 -17.13
C LYS A 63 -6.57 -18.20 -16.34
N GLN A 64 -6.75 -18.16 -15.02
CA GLN A 64 -5.92 -17.40 -14.09
C GLN A 64 -4.80 -18.28 -13.50
N ASP A 65 -3.64 -17.70 -13.21
CA ASP A 65 -2.47 -18.39 -12.63
C ASP A 65 -2.67 -18.87 -11.19
N SER A 66 -3.73 -18.42 -10.51
CA SER A 66 -4.04 -18.73 -9.11
C SER A 66 -5.51 -19.10 -8.95
N GLU A 67 -5.79 -20.07 -8.07
CA GLU A 67 -7.15 -20.35 -7.62
C GLU A 67 -7.64 -19.24 -6.66
N LEU A 68 -8.83 -18.72 -6.92
CA LEU A 68 -9.47 -17.63 -6.20
C LEU A 68 -10.78 -18.12 -5.56
N GLY A 69 -10.87 -18.05 -4.23
CA GLY A 69 -12.15 -18.25 -3.53
C GLY A 69 -13.10 -17.06 -3.68
N ASP A 70 -14.37 -17.23 -3.31
CA ASP A 70 -15.46 -16.27 -3.58
C ASP A 70 -15.19 -14.81 -3.14
N TYR A 71 -14.53 -14.59 -1.99
CA TYR A 71 -14.12 -13.23 -1.58
C TYR A 71 -13.17 -12.56 -2.59
N TYR A 72 -12.32 -13.33 -3.26
CA TYR A 72 -11.40 -12.83 -4.28
C TYR A 72 -12.07 -12.70 -5.64
N LEU A 73 -12.92 -13.65 -6.05
CA LEU A 73 -13.72 -13.53 -7.28
C LEU A 73 -14.59 -12.26 -7.26
N LYS A 74 -15.35 -12.05 -6.17
CA LYS A 74 -16.18 -10.85 -6.00
C LYS A 74 -15.35 -9.57 -5.88
N ALA A 75 -14.13 -9.64 -5.31
CA ALA A 75 -13.20 -8.51 -5.28
C ALA A 75 -12.64 -8.17 -6.67
N ARG A 76 -12.31 -9.16 -7.51
CA ARG A 76 -11.87 -8.95 -8.90
C ARG A 76 -12.96 -8.31 -9.75
N VAL A 77 -14.23 -8.72 -9.62
CA VAL A 77 -15.32 -7.99 -10.30
C VAL A 77 -15.38 -6.54 -9.79
N LYS A 78 -15.28 -6.29 -8.48
CA LYS A 78 -15.33 -4.92 -7.95
C LYS A 78 -14.15 -4.07 -8.44
N GLU A 79 -12.93 -4.61 -8.47
CA GLU A 79 -11.74 -3.96 -9.02
C GLU A 79 -11.94 -3.55 -10.48
N GLN A 80 -12.55 -4.41 -11.31
CA GLN A 80 -12.91 -4.09 -12.68
C GLN A 80 -14.04 -3.04 -12.76
N VAL A 81 -15.07 -3.11 -11.92
CA VAL A 81 -16.13 -2.09 -11.82
C VAL A 81 -15.54 -0.72 -11.48
N ASP A 82 -14.69 -0.65 -10.46
CA ASP A 82 -14.08 0.61 -10.00
C ASP A 82 -13.08 1.15 -11.06
N SER A 83 -12.39 0.28 -11.82
CA SER A 83 -11.55 0.68 -12.97
C SER A 83 -12.37 1.13 -14.20
N LEU A 84 -13.54 0.54 -14.44
CA LEU A 84 -14.44 0.96 -15.53
C LEU A 84 -15.12 2.30 -15.21
N ARG A 85 -15.48 2.53 -13.94
CA ARG A 85 -15.98 3.82 -13.41
C ARG A 85 -14.93 4.92 -13.56
N SER A 86 -13.67 4.68 -13.19
CA SER A 86 -12.60 5.70 -13.34
C SER A 86 -12.23 6.01 -14.80
N ARG A 87 -12.59 5.13 -15.75
CA ARG A 87 -12.51 5.36 -17.20
C ARG A 87 -13.79 5.98 -17.80
N GLY A 88 -14.78 6.34 -16.98
CA GLY A 88 -16.00 7.02 -17.41
C GLY A 88 -17.08 6.14 -18.07
N ASN A 89 -17.01 4.80 -17.94
CA ASN A 89 -18.00 3.91 -18.55
C ASN A 89 -19.29 3.85 -17.71
N SER A 90 -20.43 3.82 -18.40
CA SER A 90 -21.74 3.52 -17.80
C SER A 90 -21.84 2.02 -17.45
N LEU A 91 -22.17 1.73 -16.19
CA LEU A 91 -22.39 0.38 -15.68
C LEU A 91 -23.85 0.21 -15.28
N SER A 92 -24.44 -0.94 -15.60
CA SER A 92 -25.87 -1.20 -15.38
C SER A 92 -26.21 -1.70 -13.97
N GLY A 93 -25.29 -1.56 -13.00
CA GLY A 93 -25.47 -1.98 -11.60
C GLY A 93 -24.14 -2.20 -10.86
N ASP A 94 -24.24 -2.90 -9.74
CA ASP A 94 -23.09 -3.44 -8.98
C ASP A 94 -22.78 -4.90 -9.41
N VAL A 95 -22.11 -5.68 -8.56
CA VAL A 95 -21.72 -7.07 -8.83
C VAL A 95 -22.93 -8.01 -8.77
N ASN A 96 -23.34 -8.52 -9.93
CA ASN A 96 -24.33 -9.58 -10.09
C ASN A 96 -23.72 -10.97 -9.84
N GLN A 97 -24.59 -11.98 -9.69
CA GLN A 97 -24.19 -13.37 -9.51
C GLN A 97 -25.07 -14.32 -10.34
N VAL A 98 -24.47 -15.39 -10.87
CA VAL A 98 -25.17 -16.48 -11.57
C VAL A 98 -24.63 -17.83 -11.08
N SER A 99 -25.53 -18.77 -10.77
CA SER A 99 -25.17 -20.12 -10.34
C SER A 99 -24.80 -20.98 -11.54
N LEU A 100 -23.71 -21.74 -11.42
CA LEU A 100 -23.21 -22.66 -12.45
C LEU A 100 -23.68 -24.10 -12.14
N HIS A 101 -23.49 -25.02 -13.09
CA HIS A 101 -23.65 -26.45 -12.81
C HIS A 101 -22.61 -26.91 -11.77
N GLY A 102 -23.00 -27.80 -10.85
CA GLY A 102 -22.07 -28.32 -9.83
C GLY A 102 -21.73 -27.34 -8.69
N VAL A 103 -22.70 -26.56 -8.21
CA VAL A 103 -22.67 -25.78 -6.94
C VAL A 103 -21.77 -24.52 -6.93
N SER A 104 -20.90 -24.32 -7.93
CA SER A 104 -20.09 -23.09 -8.06
C SER A 104 -20.93 -21.86 -8.47
N THR A 105 -20.46 -20.66 -8.09
CA THR A 105 -21.10 -19.37 -8.44
C THR A 105 -20.14 -18.51 -9.24
N ALA A 106 -20.61 -17.90 -10.32
CA ALA A 106 -19.90 -16.84 -11.03
C ALA A 106 -20.39 -15.46 -10.59
N TYR A 107 -19.44 -14.56 -10.33
CA TYR A 107 -19.73 -13.14 -10.10
C TYR A 107 -19.45 -12.36 -11.37
N TYR A 108 -20.33 -11.43 -11.74
CA TYR A 108 -20.17 -10.68 -12.99
C TYR A 108 -20.68 -9.24 -12.90
N THR A 109 -20.30 -8.43 -13.87
CA THR A 109 -20.81 -7.08 -14.11
C THR A 109 -21.03 -6.85 -15.59
N SER A 110 -21.76 -5.80 -15.94
CA SER A 110 -22.03 -5.39 -17.32
C SER A 110 -21.95 -3.88 -17.49
N TYR A 111 -21.29 -3.46 -18.56
CA TYR A 111 -21.12 -2.07 -18.97
C TYR A 111 -21.42 -1.91 -20.46
N GLU A 112 -21.62 -0.68 -20.90
CA GLU A 112 -21.74 -0.37 -22.32
C GLU A 112 -20.39 0.07 -22.88
N SER A 113 -20.03 -0.44 -24.06
CA SER A 113 -18.81 -0.03 -24.78
C SER A 113 -19.06 -0.04 -26.28
N MET A 114 -18.72 1.06 -26.96
CA MET A 114 -18.85 1.22 -28.41
C MET A 114 -20.27 0.90 -28.96
N GLY A 115 -21.33 1.17 -28.18
CA GLY A 115 -22.72 0.86 -28.53
C GLY A 115 -23.06 -0.63 -28.45
N SER A 116 -22.37 -1.39 -27.60
CA SER A 116 -22.64 -2.81 -27.34
C SER A 116 -22.48 -3.13 -25.85
N GLN A 117 -23.33 -4.03 -25.33
CA GLN A 117 -23.21 -4.51 -23.97
C GLN A 117 -22.03 -5.47 -23.86
N VAL A 118 -21.15 -5.22 -22.89
CA VAL A 118 -20.00 -6.06 -22.54
C VAL A 118 -20.17 -6.59 -21.12
N TYR A 119 -19.87 -7.87 -20.92
CA TYR A 119 -19.92 -8.58 -19.65
C TYR A 119 -18.51 -9.02 -19.24
N ILE A 120 -18.19 -8.85 -17.96
CA ILE A 120 -16.98 -9.40 -17.34
C ILE A 120 -17.41 -10.26 -16.16
N ALA A 121 -16.95 -11.51 -16.10
CA ALA A 121 -17.21 -12.41 -14.98
C ALA A 121 -15.95 -13.11 -14.47
N PHE A 122 -15.98 -13.54 -13.22
CA PHE A 122 -14.97 -14.39 -12.60
C PHE A 122 -15.65 -15.55 -11.87
N PHE A 123 -15.13 -16.76 -12.07
CA PHE A 123 -15.59 -17.97 -11.39
C PHE A 123 -14.45 -18.95 -11.15
N THR A 124 -14.69 -19.95 -10.29
CA THR A 124 -13.74 -21.04 -10.01
C THR A 124 -14.43 -22.38 -10.24
N TYR A 125 -13.77 -23.28 -10.97
CA TYR A 125 -14.29 -24.58 -11.37
C TYR A 125 -13.16 -25.61 -11.44
N ASN A 126 -13.36 -26.79 -10.84
CA ASN A 126 -12.37 -27.88 -10.76
C ASN A 126 -10.95 -27.45 -10.29
N GLY A 127 -10.84 -26.53 -9.32
CA GLY A 127 -9.55 -26.08 -8.79
C GLY A 127 -8.82 -25.04 -9.65
N ALA A 128 -9.48 -24.46 -10.65
CA ALA A 128 -8.94 -23.40 -11.49
C ALA A 128 -9.91 -22.22 -11.57
N SER A 129 -9.38 -21.00 -11.52
CA SER A 129 -10.17 -19.78 -11.72
C SER A 129 -10.09 -19.29 -13.16
N TYR A 130 -11.21 -18.76 -13.64
CA TYR A 130 -11.38 -18.27 -14.99
C TYR A 130 -11.96 -16.86 -14.97
N ALA A 131 -11.38 -15.99 -15.78
CA ALA A 131 -11.97 -14.73 -16.19
C ALA A 131 -12.76 -14.96 -17.49
N VAL A 132 -13.92 -14.31 -17.60
CA VAL A 132 -14.77 -14.33 -18.78
C VAL A 132 -14.94 -12.91 -19.29
N SER A 133 -14.77 -12.73 -20.60
CA SER A 133 -15.11 -11.49 -21.30
C SER A 133 -16.07 -11.83 -22.44
N ALA A 134 -17.22 -11.16 -22.51
CA ALA A 134 -18.21 -11.40 -23.57
C ALA A 134 -18.82 -10.09 -24.05
N SER A 135 -19.06 -9.97 -25.36
CA SER A 135 -19.60 -8.75 -25.98
C SER A 135 -20.66 -9.07 -27.02
N GLY A 136 -21.68 -8.21 -27.13
CA GLY A 136 -22.69 -8.30 -28.20
C GLY A 136 -23.67 -9.46 -28.04
N MET A 137 -24.12 -9.74 -26.81
CA MET A 137 -25.19 -10.69 -26.49
C MET A 137 -26.14 -10.13 -25.41
N ALA A 138 -27.33 -10.70 -25.29
CA ALA A 138 -28.29 -10.29 -24.25
C ALA A 138 -27.97 -10.96 -22.90
N GLU A 139 -28.39 -10.35 -21.78
CA GLU A 139 -28.07 -10.86 -20.44
C GLU A 139 -28.68 -12.25 -20.20
N GLY A 140 -29.85 -12.53 -20.77
CA GLY A 140 -30.48 -13.85 -20.73
C GLY A 140 -29.62 -14.93 -21.40
N ASP A 141 -29.02 -14.61 -22.55
CA ASP A 141 -28.12 -15.52 -23.27
C ASP A 141 -26.82 -15.72 -22.49
N PHE A 142 -26.25 -14.64 -21.96
CA PHE A 142 -25.04 -14.68 -21.12
C PHE A 142 -25.24 -15.57 -19.88
N ARG A 143 -26.32 -15.35 -19.12
CA ARG A 143 -26.68 -16.18 -17.96
C ARG A 143 -26.95 -17.64 -18.36
N GLY A 144 -27.59 -17.87 -19.50
CA GLY A 144 -27.85 -19.19 -20.05
C GLY A 144 -26.55 -19.95 -20.34
N VAL A 145 -25.64 -19.35 -21.11
CA VAL A 145 -24.30 -19.86 -21.40
C VAL A 145 -23.55 -20.19 -20.12
N MET A 146 -23.45 -19.25 -19.16
CA MET A 146 -22.77 -19.49 -17.89
C MET A 146 -23.40 -20.66 -17.12
N SER A 147 -24.74 -20.77 -17.08
CA SER A 147 -25.42 -21.88 -16.38
C SER A 147 -25.22 -23.25 -17.04
N SER A 148 -24.78 -23.31 -18.30
CA SER A 148 -24.49 -24.56 -19.03
C SER A 148 -23.09 -25.12 -18.78
N LEU A 149 -22.23 -24.38 -18.09
CA LEU A 149 -20.82 -24.74 -17.88
C LEU A 149 -20.70 -25.99 -17.01
N ARG A 150 -20.03 -27.01 -17.56
CA ARG A 150 -19.97 -28.39 -17.04
C ARG A 150 -18.62 -29.06 -17.33
N LYS A 151 -18.44 -30.32 -16.92
CA LYS A 151 -17.38 -31.19 -17.45
C LYS A 151 -17.77 -31.70 -18.85
N PRO A 152 -16.81 -31.88 -19.79
CA PRO A 152 -17.09 -32.49 -21.09
C PRO A 152 -17.84 -33.83 -20.97
N GLY A 153 -18.95 -33.98 -21.69
CA GLY A 153 -19.79 -35.18 -21.64
C GLY A 153 -20.72 -35.34 -20.42
N GLU A 154 -20.77 -34.38 -19.50
CA GLU A 154 -21.75 -34.36 -18.39
C GLU A 154 -23.15 -33.96 -18.91
N VAL A 155 -24.20 -34.74 -18.58
CA VAL A 155 -25.56 -34.49 -19.08
C VAL A 155 -26.36 -33.63 -18.11
N ILE A 156 -26.69 -32.39 -18.51
CA ILE A 156 -27.45 -31.45 -17.67
C ILE A 156 -28.91 -31.87 -17.55
N VAL A 157 -29.29 -32.37 -16.38
CA VAL A 157 -30.69 -32.71 -16.05
C VAL A 157 -31.38 -31.50 -15.43
N LEU A 158 -31.90 -30.61 -16.29
CA LEU A 158 -32.65 -29.42 -15.86
C LEU A 158 -33.86 -29.80 -14.97
N PRO A 159 -33.94 -29.32 -13.71
CA PRO A 159 -35.06 -29.64 -12.82
C PRO A 159 -36.34 -28.96 -13.30
N LYS A 160 -37.38 -29.76 -13.61
CA LYS A 160 -38.66 -29.26 -14.13
C LYS A 160 -39.28 -28.22 -13.17
N PRO A 161 -39.72 -27.04 -13.67
CA PRO A 161 -40.18 -25.96 -12.82
C PRO A 161 -41.44 -26.35 -12.03
N LYS A 162 -41.38 -26.22 -10.70
CA LYS A 162 -42.54 -26.43 -9.82
C LYS A 162 -43.58 -25.34 -10.08
N LYS A 163 -44.80 -25.74 -10.47
CA LYS A 163 -45.91 -24.80 -10.71
C LYS A 163 -46.27 -24.05 -9.42
N ILE A 164 -46.02 -22.74 -9.40
CA ILE A 164 -46.37 -21.87 -8.27
C ILE A 164 -47.91 -21.78 -8.17
N LYS A 165 -48.48 -22.23 -7.05
CA LYS A 165 -49.90 -22.05 -6.74
C LYS A 165 -50.11 -20.61 -6.25
N VAL A 166 -50.73 -19.77 -7.07
CA VAL A 166 -51.10 -18.39 -6.69
C VAL A 166 -52.22 -18.44 -5.63
N VAL A 167 -51.88 -18.14 -4.38
CA VAL A 167 -52.87 -17.98 -3.30
C VAL A 167 -53.44 -16.57 -3.35
N LYS A 168 -54.71 -16.46 -3.73
CA LYS A 168 -55.41 -15.19 -3.98
C LYS A 168 -55.80 -14.53 -2.65
N ARG A 169 -54.95 -13.65 -2.12
CA ARG A 169 -55.20 -12.91 -0.86
C ARG A 169 -56.46 -12.04 -1.00
N ARG A 170 -57.42 -12.20 -0.09
CA ARG A 170 -58.76 -11.58 -0.17
C ARG A 170 -58.73 -10.13 0.33
N LYS A 171 -59.50 -9.27 -0.33
CA LYS A 171 -59.68 -7.85 0.00
C LYS A 171 -60.75 -7.71 1.09
N THR A 172 -60.49 -6.88 2.11
CA THR A 172 -61.49 -6.33 3.05
C THR A 172 -61.14 -4.85 3.24
N LYS A 173 -62.14 -3.96 3.37
CA LYS A 173 -61.96 -2.50 3.39
C LYS A 173 -63.13 -1.84 4.13
N GLU A 174 -62.81 -1.17 5.23
CA GLU A 174 -63.54 -0.13 5.98
C GLU A 174 -62.40 0.52 6.82
N GLU A 175 -62.09 1.83 6.78
CA GLU A 175 -62.88 3.03 7.11
C GLU A 175 -63.31 3.04 8.59
N LYS A 176 -63.15 4.12 9.35
CA LYS A 176 -63.18 5.56 8.97
C LYS A 176 -62.53 6.46 10.05
N GLU A 177 -62.21 7.71 9.67
CA GLU A 177 -61.89 8.88 10.54
C GLU A 177 -60.72 8.75 11.56
N GLU A 178 -60.03 9.82 11.99
CA GLU A 178 -60.25 11.27 11.76
C GLU A 178 -58.92 12.03 11.51
N ASP A 179 -59.03 13.33 11.25
CA ASP A 179 -57.98 14.32 10.91
C ASP A 179 -56.95 14.55 12.07
N ASP A 180 -55.91 15.39 11.99
CA ASP A 180 -55.78 16.67 11.28
C ASP A 180 -54.32 17.17 11.16
N PHE A 181 -54.19 18.33 10.50
CA PHE A 181 -53.16 19.36 10.57
C PHE A 181 -52.09 19.49 9.46
N ALA A 182 -52.42 20.41 8.55
CA ALA A 182 -51.55 21.40 7.91
C ALA A 182 -50.58 20.96 6.79
N ALA A 183 -51.04 21.16 5.55
CA ALA A 183 -50.18 21.26 4.37
C ALA A 183 -49.89 22.73 3.99
N GLY A 184 -48.60 23.05 3.81
CA GLY A 184 -48.08 24.11 2.92
C GLY A 184 -48.24 25.59 3.31
N ILE A 185 -47.32 26.43 2.78
CA ILE A 185 -47.57 27.78 2.18
C ILE A 185 -46.23 28.41 1.72
N PHE A 186 -46.01 28.47 0.38
CA PHE A 186 -45.19 29.45 -0.38
C PHE A 186 -43.69 29.68 0.04
N LYS A 187 -42.82 30.43 -0.68
CA LYS A 187 -42.91 31.22 -1.93
C LYS A 187 -41.56 31.26 -2.69
N ASP A 188 -41.60 31.62 -3.98
CA ASP A 188 -40.46 31.95 -4.84
C ASP A 188 -39.76 33.29 -4.50
N GLY A 189 -38.53 33.48 -5.00
CA GLY A 189 -37.81 34.75 -5.00
C GLY A 189 -36.48 34.69 -5.78
N GLU A 190 -36.22 35.66 -6.67
CA GLU A 190 -35.07 35.68 -7.60
C GLU A 190 -33.93 36.65 -7.19
N ALA A 191 -32.79 36.50 -7.89
CA ALA A 191 -31.77 37.51 -8.22
C ALA A 191 -30.67 37.91 -7.20
N GLY A 192 -29.47 38.17 -7.73
CA GLY A 192 -28.25 38.59 -7.01
C GLY A 192 -27.03 37.68 -7.28
N VAL A 193 -26.43 37.62 -8.49
CA VAL A 193 -25.49 38.58 -9.13
C VAL A 193 -24.04 38.49 -8.60
N ALA A 194 -23.07 38.42 -9.55
CA ALA A 194 -21.60 38.52 -9.41
C ALA A 194 -20.86 37.33 -8.74
N ALA A 195 -19.58 37.04 -9.04
CA ALA A 195 -18.71 37.31 -10.22
C ALA A 195 -17.42 36.46 -10.11
N SER A 196 -16.56 36.47 -11.16
CA SER A 196 -15.24 35.80 -11.24
C SER A 196 -15.30 34.26 -11.26
N SER A 197 -15.02 33.51 -12.33
CA SER A 197 -14.29 33.74 -13.60
C SER A 197 -12.75 33.86 -13.48
N ALA A 198 -12.08 32.70 -13.48
CA ALA A 198 -10.68 32.55 -13.88
C ALA A 198 -10.44 31.10 -14.37
N ALA A 199 -10.63 30.85 -15.67
CA ALA A 199 -10.18 29.60 -16.30
C ALA A 199 -8.72 29.75 -16.74
N VAL A 200 -7.93 28.67 -16.67
CA VAL A 200 -6.54 28.64 -17.14
C VAL A 200 -6.27 27.37 -17.95
N GLU A 201 -6.90 27.31 -19.12
CA GLU A 201 -6.19 26.89 -20.33
C GLU A 201 -5.53 28.18 -20.89
N GLY A 202 -4.37 28.19 -21.54
CA GLY A 202 -3.56 27.11 -22.10
C GLY A 202 -3.03 27.56 -23.47
N SER A 203 -1.93 26.94 -23.94
CA SER A 203 -1.32 27.09 -25.29
C SER A 203 -0.15 28.06 -25.49
N THR A 204 0.78 27.62 -26.36
CA THR A 204 1.73 28.34 -27.23
C THR A 204 2.58 29.47 -26.63
N VAL A 205 3.92 29.38 -26.55
CA VAL A 205 4.91 29.01 -27.59
C VAL A 205 4.92 29.98 -28.78
N THR A 206 5.75 31.01 -28.67
CA THR A 206 6.30 31.80 -29.78
C THR A 206 7.72 32.24 -29.39
N LEU A 207 8.73 31.51 -29.87
CA LEU A 207 10.13 31.91 -29.78
C LEU A 207 10.56 32.34 -31.18
N ALA A 208 10.96 33.61 -31.34
CA ALA A 208 11.33 34.15 -32.64
C ALA A 208 12.73 33.67 -33.06
N GLU A 209 12.88 33.32 -34.33
CA GLU A 209 14.17 33.00 -34.94
C GLU A 209 14.99 34.28 -35.19
N LEU A 210 16.32 34.13 -35.21
CA LEU A 210 17.33 34.79 -36.08
C LEU A 210 18.70 34.82 -35.38
N PRO A 211 19.83 34.69 -36.11
CA PRO A 211 20.08 33.79 -37.24
C PRO A 211 21.27 32.86 -36.96
N VAL A 212 21.45 31.81 -37.77
CA VAL A 212 22.64 30.94 -37.71
C VAL A 212 23.81 31.61 -38.45
N SER A 213 24.88 31.93 -37.72
CA SER A 213 26.20 32.26 -38.29
C SER A 213 27.15 31.09 -38.11
N THR A 214 27.50 30.40 -39.20
CA THR A 214 28.44 29.27 -39.20
C THR A 214 29.89 29.74 -39.30
N GLU A 215 30.56 29.97 -38.16
CA GLU A 215 32.03 29.94 -38.07
C GLU A 215 32.51 29.86 -36.59
N THR A 216 33.81 29.67 -36.37
CA THR A 216 34.50 29.66 -35.04
C THR A 216 34.32 28.45 -34.10
N VAL A 217 34.28 27.22 -34.65
CA VAL A 217 34.60 26.00 -33.86
C VAL A 217 36.11 25.94 -33.55
N ALA A 218 36.56 26.85 -32.66
CA ALA A 218 37.96 26.99 -32.24
C ALA A 218 38.17 27.75 -30.90
N ALA A 219 37.18 28.51 -30.41
CA ALA A 219 37.41 29.52 -29.35
C ALA A 219 36.92 29.15 -27.94
N VAL A 220 36.18 28.05 -27.77
CA VAL A 220 35.42 27.77 -26.52
C VAL A 220 36.26 27.12 -25.42
N GLU A 221 37.37 26.42 -25.75
CA GLU A 221 38.25 25.82 -24.73
C GLU A 221 39.14 26.85 -24.01
N ALA A 222 39.40 28.02 -24.63
CA ALA A 222 40.26 29.04 -24.04
C ALA A 222 39.57 29.84 -22.92
N SER A 223 38.26 30.06 -23.01
CA SER A 223 37.51 30.90 -22.05
C SER A 223 37.24 30.18 -20.71
N SER A 224 37.05 28.87 -20.73
CA SER A 224 36.88 28.06 -19.51
C SER A 224 38.18 28.02 -18.69
N ALA A 225 39.33 27.81 -19.33
CA ALA A 225 40.64 27.87 -18.69
C ALA A 225 40.94 29.26 -18.10
N ALA A 226 40.62 30.33 -18.82
CA ALA A 226 40.77 31.71 -18.32
C ALA A 226 39.88 31.99 -17.10
N ALA A 227 38.62 31.52 -17.11
CA ALA A 227 37.70 31.68 -15.98
C ALA A 227 38.14 30.89 -14.74
N VAL A 228 38.65 29.66 -14.91
CA VAL A 228 39.21 28.85 -13.81
C VAL A 228 40.45 29.53 -13.22
N ASN A 229 41.40 29.96 -14.06
CA ASN A 229 42.60 30.66 -13.61
C ASN A 229 42.30 31.99 -12.90
N ALA A 230 41.27 32.73 -13.35
CA ALA A 230 40.81 33.95 -12.69
C ALA A 230 40.17 33.67 -11.32
N ALA A 231 39.37 32.59 -11.20
CA ALA A 231 38.78 32.17 -9.93
C ALA A 231 39.86 31.69 -8.94
N GLU A 232 40.81 30.87 -9.39
CA GLU A 232 41.94 30.41 -8.56
C GLU A 232 42.85 31.58 -8.15
N GLY A 233 43.10 32.55 -9.04
CA GLY A 233 43.83 33.78 -8.73
C GLY A 233 43.13 34.69 -7.72
N PHE A 234 41.80 34.85 -7.82
CA PHE A 234 40.99 35.61 -6.86
C PHE A 234 41.00 34.96 -5.47
N VAL A 235 40.83 33.63 -5.42
CA VAL A 235 40.92 32.82 -4.20
C VAL A 235 42.31 32.92 -3.54
N ALA A 236 43.38 32.78 -4.33
CA ALA A 236 44.75 32.94 -3.84
C ALA A 236 45.06 34.38 -3.37
N GLY A 237 44.43 35.38 -3.98
CA GLY A 237 44.50 36.79 -3.56
C GLY A 237 43.85 37.02 -2.19
N LEU A 238 42.65 36.47 -1.97
CA LEU A 238 41.96 36.55 -0.67
C LEU A 238 42.78 35.89 0.46
N ALA A 239 43.40 34.73 0.19
CA ALA A 239 44.25 34.04 1.15
C ALA A 239 45.52 34.82 1.56
N ARG A 240 45.92 35.86 0.81
CA ARG A 240 47.14 36.66 1.07
C ARG A 240 46.91 37.97 1.83
N LYS A 241 45.67 38.43 2.04
CA LYS A 241 45.41 39.61 2.89
C LYS A 241 45.54 39.26 4.38
N ARG A 242 46.77 39.36 4.86
CA ARG A 242 47.22 39.04 6.22
C ARG A 242 47.22 40.28 7.09
N GLU A 243 46.05 40.65 7.60
CA GLU A 243 45.86 41.80 8.50
C GLU A 243 45.45 41.36 9.91
N GLU A 244 45.77 42.19 10.90
CA GLU A 244 45.65 41.91 12.33
C GLU A 244 44.22 42.14 12.85
N GLY A 245 43.86 41.52 13.98
CA GLY A 245 42.51 41.63 14.58
C GLY A 245 41.43 40.69 14.01
N LEU A 246 41.72 39.97 12.92
CA LEU A 246 40.83 38.91 12.40
C LEU A 246 40.77 37.68 13.35
N PRO A 247 39.62 36.98 13.44
CA PRO A 247 39.45 35.84 14.35
C PRO A 247 40.41 34.68 14.02
N PRO A 248 40.80 33.88 15.04
CA PRO A 248 41.78 32.82 14.89
C PRO A 248 41.33 31.76 13.90
N TYR A 249 42.27 31.34 13.04
CA TYR A 249 42.05 30.32 12.03
C TYR A 249 42.85 29.06 12.38
N LEU A 250 42.17 27.91 12.48
CA LEU A 250 42.78 26.61 12.70
C LEU A 250 42.89 25.86 11.36
N PRO A 251 44.09 25.74 10.76
CA PRO A 251 44.25 25.05 9.48
C PRO A 251 43.94 23.56 9.62
N ARG A 252 42.88 23.12 8.96
CA ARG A 252 42.48 21.71 8.91
C ARG A 252 42.96 21.03 7.64
N LYS A 253 43.07 19.70 7.70
CA LYS A 253 43.32 18.83 6.55
C LYS A 253 42.23 17.74 6.51
N PRO A 254 41.79 17.30 5.32
CA PRO A 254 40.88 16.17 5.21
C PRO A 254 41.55 14.86 5.63
N LEU A 255 40.73 13.84 5.90
CA LEU A 255 41.19 12.51 6.26
C LEU A 255 41.79 11.80 5.03
N SER A 256 42.68 10.82 5.25
CA SER A 256 43.27 10.07 4.15
C SER A 256 42.23 9.15 3.49
N LEU A 257 42.30 8.99 2.16
CA LEU A 257 41.43 8.02 1.48
C LEU A 257 41.68 6.58 1.94
N LEU A 258 42.88 6.24 2.44
CA LEU A 258 43.16 4.94 3.04
C LEU A 258 42.34 4.70 4.31
N LEU A 259 42.12 5.73 5.14
CA LEU A 259 41.23 5.64 6.31
C LEU A 259 39.78 5.43 5.86
N TRP A 260 39.30 6.22 4.88
CA TRP A 260 37.94 6.04 4.34
C TRP A 260 37.73 4.66 3.70
N ALA A 261 38.67 4.19 2.89
CA ALA A 261 38.62 2.86 2.28
C ALA A 261 38.61 1.74 3.34
N SER A 262 39.37 1.91 4.43
CA SER A 262 39.36 0.96 5.57
C SER A 262 38.02 0.96 6.30
N VAL A 263 37.45 2.13 6.59
CA VAL A 263 36.14 2.28 7.25
C VAL A 263 35.02 1.73 6.37
N ILE A 264 35.01 2.04 5.07
CA ILE A 264 34.00 1.53 4.12
C ILE A 264 34.16 0.01 3.96
N GLY A 265 35.38 -0.52 3.80
CA GLY A 265 35.62 -1.95 3.70
C GLY A 265 35.17 -2.72 4.95
N LEU A 266 35.47 -2.20 6.14
CA LEU A 266 35.02 -2.76 7.41
C LEU A 266 33.50 -2.68 7.57
N TRP A 267 32.86 -1.58 7.16
CA TRP A 267 31.41 -1.44 7.18
C TRP A 267 30.72 -2.42 6.23
N VAL A 268 31.22 -2.56 5.00
CA VAL A 268 30.71 -3.52 4.01
C VAL A 268 30.85 -4.96 4.51
N ALA A 269 32.04 -5.37 4.97
CA ALA A 269 32.26 -6.70 5.53
C ALA A 269 31.38 -6.97 6.76
N GLY A 270 31.24 -5.98 7.65
CA GLY A 270 30.34 -6.01 8.79
C GLY A 270 28.87 -6.17 8.39
N SER A 271 28.43 -5.52 7.32
CA SER A 271 27.05 -5.65 6.81
C SER A 271 26.73 -7.05 6.29
N PHE A 272 27.68 -7.73 5.64
CA PHE A 272 27.51 -9.12 5.21
C PHE A 272 27.48 -10.08 6.40
N ALA A 273 28.38 -9.91 7.38
CA ALA A 273 28.36 -10.69 8.61
C ALA A 273 27.05 -10.49 9.39
N ALA A 274 26.56 -9.25 9.48
CA ALA A 274 25.30 -8.91 10.13
C ALA A 274 24.07 -9.56 9.45
N ARG A 275 24.01 -9.55 8.11
CA ARG A 275 23.00 -10.29 7.35
C ARG A 275 23.06 -11.79 7.61
N SER A 276 24.26 -12.37 7.67
CA SER A 276 24.43 -13.78 7.99
C SER A 276 23.89 -14.12 9.38
N VAL A 277 24.20 -13.33 10.42
CA VAL A 277 23.65 -13.52 11.77
C VAL A 277 22.12 -13.48 11.76
N ALA A 278 21.53 -12.51 11.06
CA ALA A 278 20.08 -12.35 11.01
C ALA A 278 19.36 -13.49 10.28
N SER A 279 19.95 -14.03 9.21
CA SER A 279 19.40 -15.17 8.47
C SER A 279 19.27 -16.47 9.28
N GLY A 280 19.88 -16.54 10.46
CA GLY A 280 19.70 -17.64 11.41
C GLY A 280 18.35 -17.65 12.14
N TYR A 281 17.56 -16.57 12.07
CA TYR A 281 16.20 -16.54 12.60
C TYR A 281 15.17 -16.95 11.54
N GLN A 282 14.17 -17.73 11.95
CA GLN A 282 13.04 -18.12 11.10
C GLN A 282 11.74 -17.74 11.79
N ASN A 283 10.77 -17.23 11.03
CA ASN A 283 9.43 -16.91 11.56
C ASN A 283 8.82 -18.16 12.23
N PRO A 284 8.34 -18.07 13.49
CA PRO A 284 7.81 -19.22 14.22
C PRO A 284 6.53 -19.74 13.57
N LYS A 285 6.33 -21.05 13.63
CA LYS A 285 5.11 -21.72 13.17
C LYS A 285 4.09 -21.75 14.30
N LEU A 286 2.93 -21.13 14.10
CA LEU A 286 1.76 -21.35 14.96
C LEU A 286 1.04 -22.66 14.60
N PRO A 287 0.25 -23.24 15.52
CA PRO A 287 -0.77 -24.21 15.13
C PRO A 287 -1.76 -23.57 14.12
N PRO A 288 -2.35 -24.36 13.21
CA PRO A 288 -3.42 -23.85 12.37
C PRO A 288 -4.62 -23.41 13.23
N PRO A 289 -5.37 -22.36 12.83
CA PRO A 289 -6.59 -21.97 13.53
C PRO A 289 -7.64 -23.10 13.46
N PRO A 290 -8.58 -23.17 14.43
CA PRO A 290 -9.69 -24.12 14.37
C PRO A 290 -10.55 -23.89 13.11
N ALA A 291 -11.20 -24.95 12.63
CA ALA A 291 -12.01 -24.90 11.40
C ALA A 291 -13.14 -23.86 11.48
N GLU A 292 -13.78 -23.76 12.63
CA GLU A 292 -14.70 -22.68 12.97
C GLU A 292 -13.95 -21.62 13.78
N VAL A 293 -13.71 -20.46 13.18
CA VAL A 293 -13.21 -19.27 13.87
C VAL A 293 -14.38 -18.27 13.99
N PRO A 294 -14.70 -17.77 15.20
CA PRO A 294 -15.78 -16.80 15.38
C PRO A 294 -15.51 -15.49 14.62
N PRO A 295 -16.57 -14.74 14.24
CA PRO A 295 -16.43 -13.50 13.48
C PRO A 295 -15.55 -12.47 14.18
N ASP A 296 -15.59 -12.42 15.52
CA ASP A 296 -14.88 -11.45 16.36
C ASP A 296 -13.36 -11.69 16.46
N PHE A 297 -12.80 -12.66 15.72
CA PHE A 297 -11.36 -12.89 15.65
C PHE A 297 -10.73 -12.00 14.57
N PHE A 298 -10.25 -10.82 14.98
CA PHE A 298 -9.67 -9.82 14.07
C PHE A 298 -8.30 -10.20 13.48
N PHE A 299 -7.61 -11.19 14.06
CA PHE A 299 -6.27 -11.60 13.67
C PHE A 299 -6.27 -12.55 12.44
N PRO A 300 -5.20 -12.58 11.63
CA PRO A 300 -4.05 -11.68 11.68
C PRO A 300 -4.40 -10.25 11.22
N PHE A 301 -3.74 -9.26 11.81
CA PHE A 301 -3.73 -7.91 11.23
C PHE A 301 -2.63 -7.86 10.16
N ILE A 302 -2.97 -7.53 8.92
CA ILE A 302 -2.01 -7.32 7.83
C ILE A 302 -1.63 -5.85 7.82
N ILE A 303 -0.36 -5.53 8.03
CA ILE A 303 0.12 -4.18 8.31
C ILE A 303 1.12 -3.75 7.22
N SER A 304 0.85 -2.61 6.57
CA SER A 304 1.75 -1.96 5.62
C SER A 304 2.24 -0.63 6.18
N LYS A 305 3.54 -0.53 6.46
CA LYS A 305 4.26 0.65 6.97
C LYS A 305 4.63 1.58 5.81
N ILE A 306 4.28 2.86 5.92
CA ILE A 306 4.65 3.92 4.98
C ILE A 306 5.47 4.95 5.77
N PRO A 307 6.82 4.89 5.71
CA PRO A 307 7.67 5.87 6.37
C PRO A 307 7.83 7.12 5.49
N THR A 308 7.56 8.30 6.06
CA THR A 308 7.86 9.60 5.45
C THR A 308 9.06 10.25 6.18
N PRO A 309 9.57 11.41 5.71
CA PRO A 309 10.56 12.20 6.46
C PRO A 309 10.01 12.81 7.77
N LYS A 310 8.68 12.89 7.93
CA LYS A 310 7.99 13.53 9.06
C LYS A 310 7.35 12.57 10.04
N ASP A 311 6.90 11.41 9.57
CA ASP A 311 6.00 10.49 10.29
C ASP A 311 6.17 9.06 9.77
N VAL A 312 5.55 8.11 10.46
CA VAL A 312 5.36 6.75 9.96
C VAL A 312 3.89 6.42 10.08
N THR A 313 3.23 6.22 8.94
CA THR A 313 1.86 5.71 8.87
C THR A 313 1.84 4.20 8.72
N TYR A 314 0.81 3.56 9.27
CA TYR A 314 0.56 2.13 9.20
C TYR A 314 -0.86 1.91 8.69
N ASN A 315 -0.98 1.40 7.46
CA ASN A 315 -2.25 0.92 6.93
C ASN A 315 -2.47 -0.51 7.43
N ILE A 316 -3.47 -0.72 8.28
CA ILE A 316 -3.80 -2.02 8.87
C ILE A 316 -5.09 -2.54 8.24
N LEU A 317 -5.05 -3.77 7.71
CA LEU A 317 -6.21 -4.53 7.26
C LEU A 317 -6.50 -5.64 8.28
N THR A 318 -7.70 -5.66 8.84
CA THR A 318 -8.14 -6.72 9.77
C THR A 318 -8.59 -7.97 9.00
N ARG A 319 -8.67 -9.13 9.66
CA ARG A 319 -9.27 -10.35 9.05
C ARG A 319 -10.70 -10.13 8.55
N GLN A 320 -11.46 -9.22 9.18
CA GLN A 320 -12.81 -8.84 8.75
C GLN A 320 -12.83 -7.94 7.50
N LYS A 321 -11.67 -7.70 6.87
CA LYS A 321 -11.49 -6.80 5.71
C LYS A 321 -11.80 -5.32 6.04
N GLN A 322 -11.75 -4.94 7.32
CA GLN A 322 -11.84 -3.54 7.77
C GLN A 322 -10.47 -2.86 7.70
N PHE A 323 -10.46 -1.55 7.47
CA PHE A 323 -9.24 -0.73 7.49
C PHE A 323 -9.12 0.04 8.81
N LEU A 324 -7.92 0.07 9.37
CA LEU A 324 -7.51 0.98 10.43
C LEU A 324 -6.24 1.71 9.97
N LEU A 325 -6.00 2.92 10.46
CA LEU A 325 -4.81 3.72 10.18
C LEU A 325 -4.11 4.02 11.52
N ALA A 326 -2.79 3.90 11.61
CA ALA A 326 -2.06 4.45 12.75
C ALA A 326 -0.93 5.39 12.29
N GLU A 327 -0.71 6.48 13.01
CA GLU A 327 0.36 7.45 12.75
C GLU A 327 1.33 7.53 13.94
N TYR A 328 2.62 7.75 13.66
CA TYR A 328 3.66 8.05 14.66
C TYR A 328 4.60 9.16 14.16
N PRO A 329 4.67 10.33 14.82
CA PRO A 329 5.47 11.45 14.34
C PRO A 329 6.98 11.24 14.57
N HIS A 330 7.78 11.62 13.58
CA HIS A 330 9.21 11.32 13.51
C HIS A 330 10.10 12.47 12.99
N GLU A 331 9.56 13.68 12.77
CA GLU A 331 10.23 14.84 12.13
C GLU A 331 11.68 15.10 12.59
N HIS A 332 11.94 14.94 13.89
CA HIS A 332 13.27 15.11 14.51
C HIS A 332 14.37 14.26 13.84
N ALA A 333 14.02 13.11 13.24
CA ALA A 333 14.95 12.22 12.59
C ALA A 333 15.54 12.80 11.30
N LEU A 334 14.78 13.58 10.53
CA LEU A 334 15.29 14.25 9.31
C LEU A 334 16.44 15.21 9.66
N TYR A 335 16.29 15.97 10.74
CA TYR A 335 17.30 16.90 11.23
C TYR A 335 18.53 16.18 11.80
N LEU A 336 18.34 15.13 12.61
CA LEU A 336 19.44 14.31 13.14
C LEU A 336 20.24 13.63 12.03
N PHE A 337 19.57 12.95 11.09
CA PHE A 337 20.22 12.28 9.97
C PHE A 337 20.86 13.28 8.99
N GLY A 338 20.19 14.39 8.69
CA GLY A 338 20.75 15.45 7.84
C GLY A 338 22.03 16.05 8.41
N GLY A 339 22.11 16.26 9.73
CA GLY A 339 23.33 16.65 10.41
C GLY A 339 24.41 15.56 10.35
N VAL A 340 24.14 14.38 10.90
CA VAL A 340 25.16 13.31 11.04
C VAL A 340 25.68 12.83 9.68
N TYR A 341 24.79 12.48 8.74
CA TYR A 341 25.22 12.01 7.41
C TYR A 341 25.72 13.16 6.53
N GLY A 342 25.18 14.38 6.64
CA GLY A 342 25.69 15.55 5.93
C GLY A 342 27.15 15.85 6.28
N CYS A 343 27.49 15.81 7.58
CA CYS A 343 28.86 15.96 8.07
C CYS A 343 29.79 14.85 7.54
N LEU A 344 29.34 13.59 7.59
CA LEU A 344 30.10 12.45 7.10
C LEU A 344 30.35 12.54 5.57
N PHE A 345 29.32 12.84 4.78
CA PHE A 345 29.46 13.00 3.32
C PHE A 345 30.31 14.22 2.95
N PHE A 346 30.24 15.32 3.71
CA PHE A 346 31.13 16.47 3.55
C PHE A 346 32.61 16.06 3.73
N HIS A 347 32.95 15.33 4.79
CA HIS A 347 34.32 14.87 4.98
C HIS A 347 34.79 13.85 3.93
N VAL A 348 33.91 12.95 3.46
CA VAL A 348 34.20 12.05 2.32
C VAL A 348 34.49 12.86 1.05
N GLY A 349 33.62 13.80 0.70
CA GLY A 349 33.78 14.67 -0.48
C GLY A 349 35.04 15.52 -0.43
N TRP A 350 35.35 16.11 0.72
CA TRP A 350 36.59 16.86 0.94
C TRP A 350 37.84 15.98 0.80
N SER A 351 37.78 14.73 1.28
CA SER A 351 38.88 13.76 1.15
C SER A 351 39.09 13.30 -0.31
N LEU A 352 38.01 13.17 -1.08
CA LEU A 352 38.06 12.91 -2.53
C LEU A 352 38.65 14.11 -3.30
N LEU A 353 38.21 15.34 -3.00
CA LEU A 353 38.77 16.56 -3.59
C LEU A 353 40.27 16.70 -3.31
N ALA A 354 40.73 16.33 -2.12
CA ALA A 354 42.16 16.33 -1.77
C ALA A 354 42.98 15.31 -2.56
N PHE A 355 42.44 14.11 -2.80
CA PHE A 355 43.07 13.13 -3.69
C PHE A 355 43.15 13.63 -5.14
N MET A 356 42.17 14.41 -5.60
CA MET A 356 42.20 15.11 -6.89
C MET A 356 43.07 16.38 -6.91
N GLY A 357 43.88 16.63 -5.87
CA GLY A 357 44.75 17.81 -5.75
C GLY A 357 44.02 19.12 -5.43
N LYS A 358 42.69 19.11 -5.25
CA LYS A 358 41.84 20.28 -4.95
C LYS A 358 41.40 20.33 -3.48
N GLY A 359 42.24 19.84 -2.57
CA GLY A 359 41.91 19.67 -1.15
C GLY A 359 41.63 20.96 -0.39
N ASP A 360 42.20 22.08 -0.83
CA ASP A 360 41.97 23.39 -0.21
C ASP A 360 40.66 24.05 -0.67
N LEU A 361 39.99 23.54 -1.71
CA LEU A 361 38.81 24.17 -2.31
C LEU A 361 37.66 24.39 -1.31
N PRO A 362 37.25 23.43 -0.45
CA PRO A 362 36.19 23.67 0.54
C PRO A 362 36.58 24.71 1.59
N VAL A 363 37.85 24.72 2.01
CA VAL A 363 38.40 25.70 2.97
C VAL A 363 38.40 27.09 2.37
N ASN A 364 38.91 27.22 1.14
CA ASN A 364 39.00 28.46 0.40
C ASN A 364 37.62 29.08 0.11
N LEU A 365 36.63 28.24 -0.24
CA LEU A 365 35.25 28.67 -0.46
C LEU A 365 34.60 29.22 0.82
N LEU A 366 34.92 28.64 1.99
CA LEU A 366 34.48 29.16 3.29
C LEU A 366 35.24 30.43 3.69
N LEU A 367 36.55 30.51 3.43
CA LEU A 367 37.37 31.71 3.66
C LEU A 367 36.93 32.92 2.82
N ALA A 368 36.28 32.69 1.67
CA ALA A 368 35.71 33.76 0.85
C ALA A 368 34.46 34.43 1.47
N VAL A 369 33.87 33.85 2.52
CA VAL A 369 32.73 34.45 3.23
C VAL A 369 33.22 35.61 4.13
N PRO A 370 32.76 36.86 3.93
CA PRO A 370 33.23 38.00 4.71
C PRO A 370 32.89 37.87 6.21
N LEU A 371 33.77 38.40 7.05
CA LEU A 371 33.71 38.42 8.54
C LEU A 371 33.76 37.02 9.20
N LEU A 372 32.88 36.09 8.82
CA LEU A 372 32.71 34.78 9.44
C LEU A 372 33.58 33.68 8.82
N GLY A 373 34.10 33.87 7.60
CA GLY A 373 34.73 32.80 6.81
C GLY A 373 35.90 32.09 7.50
N ARG A 374 36.70 32.79 8.31
CA ARG A 374 37.80 32.16 9.08
C ARG A 374 37.31 31.23 10.19
N ALA A 375 36.18 31.56 10.83
CA ALA A 375 35.56 30.70 11.83
C ALA A 375 34.88 29.49 11.16
N LEU A 376 34.14 29.72 10.06
CA LEU A 376 33.49 28.68 9.28
C LEU A 376 34.50 27.68 8.67
N ALA A 377 35.64 28.17 8.15
CA ALA A 377 36.72 27.32 7.64
C ALA A 377 37.47 26.55 8.75
N SER A 378 37.42 27.03 10.00
CA SER A 378 38.01 26.34 11.17
C SER A 378 37.10 25.31 11.81
N LEU A 379 35.79 25.37 11.55
CA LEU A 379 34.75 24.46 12.04
C LEU A 379 33.62 24.33 11.00
N PRO A 380 33.89 23.76 9.80
CA PRO A 380 32.87 23.61 8.75
C PRO A 380 31.73 22.69 9.19
N GLU A 381 31.94 21.89 10.24
CA GLU A 381 30.95 21.00 10.80
C GLU A 381 29.78 21.76 11.45
N ILE A 382 29.90 23.08 11.71
CA ILE A 382 28.85 23.90 12.35
C ILE A 382 27.54 23.88 11.58
N PHE A 383 27.58 23.84 10.23
CA PHE A 383 26.40 23.74 9.37
C PHE A 383 25.61 22.43 9.56
N PHE A 384 26.26 21.39 10.10
CA PHE A 384 25.66 20.09 10.38
C PHE A 384 25.35 19.90 11.88
N ILE A 385 26.12 20.54 12.76
CA ILE A 385 25.87 20.59 14.20
C ILE A 385 24.56 21.33 14.51
N ILE A 386 24.26 22.43 13.83
CA ILE A 386 23.01 23.19 14.02
C ILE A 386 21.76 22.31 13.79
N PRO A 387 21.55 21.66 12.63
CA PRO A 387 20.41 20.77 12.43
C PRO A 387 20.45 19.53 13.36
N ALA A 388 21.64 18.99 13.70
CA ALA A 388 21.72 17.92 14.69
C ALA A 388 21.20 18.35 16.08
N ILE A 389 21.55 19.57 16.54
CA ILE A 389 21.04 20.15 17.79
C ILE A 389 19.53 20.41 17.69
N MET A 390 19.03 20.94 16.58
CA MET A 390 17.58 21.11 16.37
C MET A 390 16.83 19.78 16.41
N GLY A 391 17.36 18.74 15.79
CA GLY A 391 16.81 17.38 15.82
C GLY A 391 16.82 16.78 17.23
N ALA A 392 17.91 16.97 17.98
CA ALA A 392 17.98 16.54 19.39
C ALA A 392 16.97 17.29 20.25
N ALA A 393 16.86 18.62 20.11
CA ALA A 393 15.88 19.44 20.81
C ALA A 393 14.45 18.98 20.50
N MET A 394 14.10 18.72 19.23
CA MET A 394 12.78 18.18 18.87
C MET A 394 12.54 16.77 19.43
N TYR A 395 13.56 15.91 19.49
CA TYR A 395 13.45 14.56 20.06
C TYR A 395 13.08 14.56 21.55
N PHE A 396 13.57 15.54 22.31
CA PHE A 396 13.27 15.70 23.74
C PHE A 396 12.02 16.55 24.03
N THR A 397 11.68 17.52 23.19
CA THR A 397 10.58 18.48 23.45
C THR A 397 9.25 18.11 22.79
N LYS A 398 9.24 17.47 21.62
CA LYS A 398 7.97 17.09 20.96
C LYS A 398 7.40 15.80 21.56
N PRO A 399 6.12 15.76 21.93
CA PRO A 399 5.45 14.51 22.29
C PRO A 399 5.44 13.58 21.07
N ARG A 400 5.54 12.27 21.34
CA ARG A 400 5.55 11.21 20.33
C ARG A 400 4.49 10.17 20.67
N SER A 401 3.23 10.55 20.46
CA SER A 401 2.09 9.65 20.50
C SER A 401 2.16 8.64 19.34
N LEU A 402 1.57 7.45 19.50
CA LEU A 402 1.00 6.73 18.37
C LEU A 402 -0.51 6.88 18.44
N ASP A 403 -1.11 7.33 17.35
CA ASP A 403 -2.55 7.59 17.27
C ASP A 403 -3.16 6.61 16.27
N LEU A 404 -4.13 5.81 16.73
CA LEU A 404 -4.79 4.73 15.98
C LEU A 404 -6.24 5.14 15.68
N TYR A 405 -6.59 5.13 14.40
CA TYR A 405 -7.85 5.58 13.83
C TYR A 405 -8.60 4.44 13.14
N ASP A 406 -9.93 4.55 13.09
CA ASP A 406 -10.80 3.66 12.30
C ASP A 406 -10.88 4.08 10.81
N ALA A 407 -11.71 3.37 10.04
CA ALA A 407 -11.98 3.67 8.63
C ALA A 407 -12.74 4.99 8.38
N GLN A 408 -13.20 5.68 9.43
CA GLN A 408 -13.87 6.99 9.39
C GLN A 408 -12.95 8.12 9.89
N SER A 409 -11.68 7.81 10.18
CA SER A 409 -10.70 8.69 10.83
C SER A 409 -11.07 9.09 12.27
N THR A 410 -11.93 8.31 12.94
CA THR A 410 -12.21 8.45 14.37
C THR A 410 -11.03 7.90 15.18
N LEU A 411 -10.51 8.67 16.14
CA LEU A 411 -9.47 8.18 17.05
C LEU A 411 -10.03 7.04 17.92
N MET A 412 -9.48 5.84 17.77
CA MET A 412 -9.83 4.67 18.59
C MET A 412 -8.97 4.56 19.84
N MET A 413 -7.65 4.75 19.69
CA MET A 413 -6.66 4.60 20.77
C MET A 413 -5.52 5.60 20.56
N GLN A 414 -4.95 6.09 21.66
CA GLN A 414 -3.74 6.92 21.66
C GLN A 414 -2.71 6.33 22.64
N VAL A 415 -1.44 6.27 22.24
CA VAL A 415 -0.33 5.78 23.07
C VAL A 415 0.71 6.88 23.28
N THR A 416 0.67 7.59 24.40
CA THR A 416 1.59 8.69 24.70
C THR A 416 2.86 8.21 25.43
N PRO A 417 3.99 8.94 25.33
CA PRO A 417 5.16 8.68 26.18
C PRO A 417 4.84 8.89 27.65
N PHE A 418 5.24 7.94 28.51
CA PHE A 418 5.05 8.00 29.96
C PHE A 418 6.24 7.37 30.69
N GLU A 419 6.38 7.60 32.00
CA GLU A 419 7.54 7.20 32.80
C GLU A 419 7.89 5.71 32.69
N SER A 420 6.87 4.83 32.70
CA SER A 420 7.05 3.37 32.63
C SER A 420 7.53 2.87 31.25
N TYR A 421 7.01 3.50 30.20
CA TYR A 421 7.42 3.46 28.80
C TYR A 421 6.40 4.27 27.98
N GLY A 422 5.11 3.89 28.06
CA GLY A 422 4.02 4.57 27.38
C GLY A 422 2.66 4.30 28.04
N LEU A 423 1.73 5.23 27.87
CA LEU A 423 0.38 5.21 28.43
C LEU A 423 -0.63 5.03 27.30
N ILE A 424 -1.49 4.02 27.39
CA ILE A 424 -2.51 3.70 26.39
C ILE A 424 -3.87 4.24 26.87
N ARG A 425 -4.48 5.07 26.01
CA ARG A 425 -5.79 5.67 26.20
C ARG A 425 -6.74 5.28 25.06
N ASP A 426 -8.04 5.28 25.33
CA ASP A 426 -9.07 5.17 24.29
C ASP A 426 -9.34 6.53 23.60
N GLY A 427 -10.23 6.52 22.61
CA GLY A 427 -10.69 7.71 21.90
C GLY A 427 -11.44 8.74 22.76
N ALA A 428 -11.88 8.37 23.97
CA ALA A 428 -12.43 9.30 24.95
C ALA A 428 -11.35 9.89 25.89
N GLY A 429 -10.08 9.51 25.69
CA GLY A 429 -8.94 9.94 26.50
C GLY A 429 -8.83 9.25 27.86
N LYS A 430 -9.68 8.25 28.15
CA LYS A 430 -9.62 7.47 29.38
C LYS A 430 -8.40 6.55 29.33
N GLU A 431 -7.69 6.42 30.44
CA GLU A 431 -6.64 5.41 30.58
C GLU A 431 -7.22 3.99 30.51
N VAL A 432 -6.57 3.13 29.73
CA VAL A 432 -6.97 1.72 29.57
C VAL A 432 -5.82 0.76 29.83
N ALA A 433 -4.56 1.14 29.59
CA ALA A 433 -3.41 0.30 29.92
C ALA A 433 -2.10 1.10 29.98
N ARG A 434 -1.06 0.47 30.52
CA ARG A 434 0.33 0.98 30.55
C ARG A 434 1.25 -0.02 29.87
N LEU A 435 2.24 0.50 29.16
CA LEU A 435 3.42 -0.26 28.76
C LEU A 435 4.52 0.01 29.77
N VAL A 436 5.15 -1.06 30.26
CA VAL A 436 6.29 -1.00 31.18
C VAL A 436 7.47 -1.70 30.53
N ARG A 437 8.54 -0.98 30.21
CA ARG A 437 9.75 -1.60 29.66
C ARG A 437 10.54 -2.28 30.77
N LYS A 438 10.96 -3.52 30.52
CA LYS A 438 11.79 -4.33 31.42
C LYS A 438 12.98 -4.94 30.66
N GLY A 439 13.89 -5.55 31.41
CA GLY A 439 15.11 -6.15 30.86
C GLY A 439 16.17 -5.11 30.47
N GLY A 440 17.25 -5.59 29.87
CA GLY A 440 18.48 -4.83 29.59
C GLY A 440 18.68 -4.49 28.11
N PHE A 441 19.94 -4.57 27.66
CA PHE A 441 20.27 -4.35 26.25
C PHE A 441 19.92 -5.56 25.37
N PHE A 442 20.18 -6.78 25.87
CA PHE A 442 20.00 -8.06 25.18
C PHE A 442 18.82 -8.92 25.67
N ASP A 443 18.11 -8.50 26.71
CA ASP A 443 16.77 -9.00 27.06
C ASP A 443 15.83 -7.80 26.95
N ARG A 444 15.05 -7.72 25.87
CA ARG A 444 14.17 -6.59 25.56
C ARG A 444 12.73 -7.08 25.69
N ARG A 445 12.01 -6.60 26.70
CA ARG A 445 10.58 -6.90 26.87
C ARG A 445 9.79 -5.72 27.39
N TRP A 446 8.51 -5.67 27.03
CA TRP A 446 7.56 -4.66 27.44
C TRP A 446 6.32 -5.37 27.97
N GLU A 447 6.04 -5.18 29.25
CA GLU A 447 4.86 -5.73 29.92
C GLU A 447 3.68 -4.80 29.64
N PHE A 448 2.57 -5.38 29.16
CA PHE A 448 1.28 -4.71 29.05
C PHE A 448 0.55 -4.89 30.38
N VAL A 449 0.25 -3.77 31.02
CA VAL A 449 -0.30 -3.69 32.37
C VAL A 449 -1.66 -3.02 32.29
N ASP A 450 -2.70 -3.70 32.77
CA ASP A 450 -4.08 -3.18 32.79
C ASP A 450 -4.27 -2.09 33.87
N THR A 451 -5.44 -1.45 33.92
CA THR A 451 -5.77 -0.43 34.97
C THR A 451 -5.60 -0.96 36.39
N ASP A 452 -5.81 -2.26 36.58
CA ASP A 452 -5.71 -2.96 37.87
C ASP A 452 -4.25 -3.32 38.23
N ASN A 453 -3.27 -2.83 37.47
CA ASN A 453 -1.83 -3.09 37.58
C ASN A 453 -1.43 -4.57 37.36
N LEU A 454 -2.31 -5.37 36.75
CA LEU A 454 -2.05 -6.75 36.38
C LEU A 454 -1.33 -6.84 35.01
N VAL A 455 -0.29 -7.67 34.91
CA VAL A 455 0.40 -7.96 33.64
C VAL A 455 -0.45 -8.94 32.83
N VAL A 456 -1.05 -8.46 31.75
CA VAL A 456 -1.92 -9.25 30.87
C VAL A 456 -1.11 -10.09 29.89
N PHE A 457 -0.13 -9.45 29.25
CA PHE A 457 0.81 -10.07 28.33
C PHE A 457 2.12 -9.28 28.32
N GLN A 458 3.15 -9.86 27.69
CA GLN A 458 4.43 -9.20 27.45
C GLN A 458 4.82 -9.36 25.98
N VAL A 459 5.31 -8.28 25.38
CA VAL A 459 6.01 -8.32 24.09
C VAL A 459 7.48 -8.55 24.37
N ARG A 460 8.15 -9.43 23.62
CA ARG A 460 9.58 -9.72 23.72
C ARG A 460 10.26 -9.58 22.35
N ASP A 461 11.51 -9.17 22.35
CA ASP A 461 12.40 -9.32 21.19
C ASP A 461 12.82 -10.80 21.11
N ASP A 462 12.39 -11.51 20.06
CA ASP A 462 12.69 -12.93 19.85
C ASP A 462 14.14 -13.15 19.37
N HIS A 463 14.80 -12.11 18.85
CA HIS A 463 16.15 -12.22 18.30
C HIS A 463 17.04 -11.02 18.70
N PRO A 464 17.24 -10.76 20.01
CA PRO A 464 17.92 -9.55 20.50
C PRO A 464 19.40 -9.48 20.11
N ARG A 465 19.98 -10.56 19.56
CA ARG A 465 21.33 -10.58 18.98
C ARG A 465 21.45 -9.72 17.72
N SER A 466 20.38 -9.52 16.93
CA SER A 466 20.42 -8.62 15.77
C SER A 466 20.37 -7.14 16.14
N ARG A 467 20.04 -6.78 17.39
CA ARG A 467 19.93 -5.38 17.83
C ARG A 467 21.22 -4.59 17.62
N LEU A 468 22.36 -5.14 18.03
CA LEU A 468 23.66 -4.46 17.90
C LEU A 468 24.02 -4.21 16.43
N PRO A 469 23.99 -5.22 15.52
CA PRO A 469 24.18 -4.95 14.10
C PRO A 469 23.10 -4.04 13.49
N ARG A 470 21.83 -4.07 13.95
CA ARG A 470 20.83 -3.09 13.48
C ARG A 470 21.21 -1.67 13.82
N MET A 471 21.74 -1.40 15.01
CA MET A 471 22.22 -0.06 15.37
C MET A 471 23.39 0.38 14.47
N LEU A 472 24.35 -0.51 14.19
CA LEU A 472 25.56 -0.22 13.40
C LEU A 472 25.34 -0.17 11.88
N PHE A 473 24.37 -0.93 11.35
CA PHE A 473 24.17 -1.14 9.90
C PHE A 473 22.76 -0.77 9.40
N GLY A 474 21.85 -0.35 10.28
CA GLY A 474 20.43 -0.13 9.97
C GLY A 474 19.70 -1.44 9.72
N HIS A 475 18.50 -1.38 9.12
CA HIS A 475 17.72 -2.59 8.79
C HIS A 475 18.34 -3.49 7.70
N LEU A 476 19.41 -3.05 7.01
CA LEU A 476 20.05 -3.70 5.85
C LEU A 476 19.09 -4.22 4.76
N GLY A 477 17.96 -3.53 4.54
CA GLY A 477 16.91 -3.95 3.62
C GLY A 477 16.12 -5.13 4.20
N GLY A 478 15.41 -4.88 5.30
CA GLY A 478 14.55 -5.85 5.99
C GLY A 478 15.29 -6.89 6.83
N ALA A 479 16.49 -7.31 6.44
CA ALA A 479 17.23 -8.40 7.07
C ALA A 479 17.43 -8.25 8.60
N LEU A 480 17.67 -7.04 9.11
CA LEU A 480 17.97 -6.80 10.55
C LEU A 480 16.75 -6.32 11.38
N THR A 481 15.55 -6.39 10.81
CA THR A 481 14.29 -5.98 11.47
C THR A 481 14.06 -6.73 12.78
N THR A 482 13.39 -6.10 13.75
CA THR A 482 13.06 -6.72 15.03
C THR A 482 11.96 -7.77 14.86
N HIS A 483 12.17 -8.94 15.46
CA HIS A 483 11.15 -9.99 15.53
C HIS A 483 10.50 -9.92 16.91
N TYR A 484 9.20 -9.62 16.96
CA TYR A 484 8.47 -9.46 18.22
C TYR A 484 7.59 -10.67 18.51
N GLY A 485 7.83 -11.34 19.64
CA GLY A 485 6.96 -12.39 20.17
C GLY A 485 6.02 -11.81 21.22
N ILE A 486 4.76 -12.26 21.25
CA ILE A 486 3.81 -11.95 22.31
C ILE A 486 3.68 -13.19 23.20
N PHE A 487 3.77 -12.99 24.51
CA PHE A 487 3.73 -14.06 25.50
C PHE A 487 2.74 -13.72 26.62
N ALA A 488 2.03 -14.74 27.11
CA ALA A 488 1.22 -14.67 28.34
C ALA A 488 1.59 -15.88 29.21
N GLN A 489 1.88 -15.63 30.49
CA GLN A 489 2.33 -16.68 31.44
C GLN A 489 3.48 -17.54 30.87
N GLU A 490 4.51 -16.90 30.34
CA GLU A 490 5.66 -17.48 29.61
C GLU A 490 5.34 -18.30 28.34
N ARG A 491 4.07 -18.58 28.02
CA ARG A 491 3.67 -19.22 26.76
C ARG A 491 3.59 -18.20 25.64
N ARG A 492 4.06 -18.55 24.44
CA ARG A 492 3.90 -17.73 23.22
C ARG A 492 2.42 -17.67 22.85
N ALA A 493 1.84 -16.49 22.96
CA ALA A 493 0.46 -16.16 22.64
C ALA A 493 0.29 -15.57 21.23
N GLY A 494 1.37 -15.08 20.63
CA GLY A 494 1.38 -14.50 19.29
C GLY A 494 2.78 -14.08 18.84
N PHE A 495 2.87 -13.46 17.66
CA PHE A 495 4.12 -12.90 17.12
C PHE A 495 3.88 -11.96 15.93
N VAL A 496 4.89 -11.16 15.60
CA VAL A 496 4.99 -10.40 14.36
C VAL A 496 5.69 -11.25 13.30
N PHE A 497 4.96 -11.67 12.27
CA PHE A 497 5.48 -12.31 11.07
C PHE A 497 5.95 -11.23 10.09
N LEU A 498 7.24 -11.20 9.75
CA LEU A 498 7.75 -10.29 8.72
C LEU A 498 7.50 -10.88 7.32
N ASP A 499 7.06 -10.04 6.38
CA ASP A 499 6.81 -10.43 4.99
C ASP A 499 8.15 -10.58 4.23
N PRO A 500 8.53 -11.79 3.77
CA PRO A 500 9.80 -11.99 3.06
C PRO A 500 9.85 -11.28 1.70
N SER A 501 8.71 -10.81 1.17
CA SER A 501 8.63 -10.04 -0.07
C SER A 501 8.71 -8.51 0.14
N SER A 502 8.59 -8.02 1.38
CA SER A 502 8.54 -6.57 1.62
C SER A 502 8.95 -6.14 3.03
N ASN A 503 10.05 -5.40 3.10
CA ASN A 503 10.60 -4.78 4.33
C ASN A 503 9.62 -3.85 5.08
N ASN A 504 8.55 -3.41 4.40
CA ASN A 504 7.52 -2.53 4.92
C ASN A 504 6.20 -3.25 5.25
N ARG A 505 6.12 -4.58 5.07
CA ARG A 505 4.95 -5.38 5.43
C ARG A 505 5.25 -6.38 6.53
N PHE A 506 4.31 -6.51 7.45
CA PHE A 506 4.31 -7.53 8.47
C PHE A 506 2.88 -7.89 8.84
N GLN A 507 2.71 -9.02 9.51
CA GLN A 507 1.42 -9.49 9.99
C GLN A 507 1.52 -9.73 11.49
N LEU A 508 0.60 -9.15 12.25
CA LEU A 508 0.48 -9.46 13.67
C LEU A 508 -0.45 -10.67 13.84
N HIS A 509 0.13 -11.79 14.25
CA HIS A 509 -0.56 -13.06 14.50
C HIS A 509 -0.76 -13.28 15.99
N MET A 510 -1.93 -13.79 16.38
CA MET A 510 -2.21 -14.30 17.71
C MET A 510 -2.74 -15.72 17.60
N ASP A 511 -2.36 -16.58 18.56
CA ASP A 511 -2.98 -17.87 18.77
C ASP A 511 -4.45 -17.66 19.20
N TYR A 512 -5.35 -18.47 18.64
CA TYR A 512 -6.77 -18.43 18.94
C TYR A 512 -7.08 -18.59 20.44
N ALA A 513 -6.33 -19.43 21.16
CA ALA A 513 -6.50 -19.62 22.61
C ALA A 513 -6.20 -18.35 23.42
N PHE A 514 -5.44 -17.42 22.85
CA PHE A 514 -4.98 -16.18 23.49
C PHE A 514 -5.58 -14.90 22.85
N ALA A 515 -6.50 -15.06 21.90
CA ALA A 515 -7.17 -13.95 21.20
C ALA A 515 -7.92 -12.98 22.12
N ARG A 516 -8.33 -13.45 23.30
CA ARG A 516 -9.11 -12.73 24.31
C ARG A 516 -8.26 -12.22 25.50
N LEU A 517 -6.94 -12.19 25.38
CA LEU A 517 -6.06 -11.64 26.44
C LEU A 517 -6.40 -10.17 26.75
N GLY A 518 -6.63 -9.36 25.72
CA GLY A 518 -7.04 -7.97 25.83
C GLY A 518 -7.79 -7.53 24.58
N HIS A 519 -8.21 -6.27 24.51
CA HIS A 519 -8.93 -5.78 23.32
C HIS A 519 -7.98 -5.75 22.10
N PRO A 520 -8.37 -6.26 20.91
CA PRO A 520 -7.45 -6.37 19.77
C PRO A 520 -6.77 -5.06 19.36
N ALA A 521 -7.46 -3.92 19.49
CA ALA A 521 -6.88 -2.60 19.23
C ALA A 521 -5.81 -2.18 20.26
N GLN A 522 -5.92 -2.61 21.53
CA GLN A 522 -4.88 -2.37 22.55
C GLN A 522 -3.61 -3.16 22.21
N ILE A 523 -3.75 -4.43 21.82
CA ILE A 523 -2.64 -5.32 21.44
C ILE A 523 -1.94 -4.75 20.19
N LEU A 524 -2.72 -4.32 19.19
CA LEU A 524 -2.22 -3.67 17.98
C LEU A 524 -1.47 -2.37 18.31
N ALA A 525 -2.09 -1.45 19.06
CA ALA A 525 -1.48 -0.17 19.44
C ALA A 525 -0.19 -0.36 20.25
N ALA A 526 -0.16 -1.35 21.16
CA ALA A 526 1.04 -1.69 21.93
C ALA A 526 2.20 -2.15 21.03
N VAL A 527 1.96 -3.10 20.11
CA VAL A 527 2.97 -3.61 19.19
C VAL A 527 3.46 -2.52 18.23
N LEU A 528 2.55 -1.74 17.65
CA LEU A 528 2.90 -0.64 16.75
C LEU A 528 3.70 0.45 17.48
N TYR A 529 3.35 0.80 18.73
CA TYR A 529 4.09 1.78 19.51
C TYR A 529 5.51 1.31 19.83
N ILE A 530 5.68 0.04 20.22
CA ILE A 530 7.00 -0.57 20.46
C ILE A 530 7.84 -0.55 19.18
N ALA A 531 7.28 -1.03 18.05
CA ALA A 531 7.99 -1.08 16.77
C ALA A 531 8.38 0.32 16.24
N SER A 532 7.51 1.33 16.44
CA SER A 532 7.76 2.72 16.03
C SER A 532 8.84 3.39 16.89
N ARG A 533 8.76 3.21 18.22
CA ARG A 533 9.63 3.89 19.19
C ARG A 533 11.00 3.24 19.35
N GLU A 534 11.11 1.91 19.27
CA GLU A 534 12.39 1.18 19.38
C GLU A 534 13.16 1.10 18.05
N ARG A 535 12.61 1.68 16.97
CA ARG A 535 13.23 1.88 15.65
C ARG A 535 13.79 0.62 14.97
N ASP A 536 13.02 0.11 14.04
CA ASP A 536 13.57 -0.49 12.82
C ASP A 536 13.78 0.62 11.77
N THR A 537 14.89 1.36 11.90
CA THR A 537 15.30 2.43 10.98
C THR A 537 15.96 1.88 9.72
N VAL A 538 15.72 2.56 8.60
CA VAL A 538 16.36 2.28 7.30
C VAL A 538 17.88 2.35 7.44
N TYR A 539 18.35 3.38 8.13
CA TYR A 539 19.76 3.73 8.32
C TYR A 539 20.30 3.30 9.69
N PRO A 540 21.64 3.14 9.83
CA PRO A 540 22.30 3.07 11.12
C PRO A 540 21.84 4.17 12.10
N SER A 541 21.77 3.80 13.37
CA SER A 541 21.38 4.67 14.48
C SER A 541 22.25 4.36 15.70
N PHE A 542 23.11 5.32 16.04
CA PHE A 542 23.90 5.34 17.28
C PHE A 542 23.02 5.78 18.46
#